data_AF-A0A225VSL9-F1
#
_entry.id   AF-A0A225VSL9-F1
#
_cell.length_a   1.000
_cell.length_b   1.000
_cell.length_c   1.000
_cell.angle_alpha   90.00
_cell.angle_beta   90.00
_cell.angle_gamma   90.00
#
_symmetry.space_group_name_H-M   'P 1'
#
loop_
_entity.id
_entity.type
_entity.pdbx_description
1 polymer ?
#
loop_
_entity_poly.entity_id
_entity_poly.type
_entity_poly.pdbx_seq_one_letter_code
_entity_poly.pdbx_strand_id
1 'polypeptide(L)'
;MSLFVSLRKIPGVEDLAHSMILELARSDRYKNLLNEAWLKAGENPSEVFKILQLKYFVSAKNPTFVHWMRYTDMYSEKTRHSFPVTSLLTKTFHERSTTPLFYSEKLEERNIAVLFESLKAFDDVKPFAEKLQLQLFDKWMNELKLKPTVLGDEIELFKKDGPIFSTIESYTLHFAEHEGGKALVEKVGSLFAKNDFRSALVAAEKA
;
A
#
# COMPACT_ATOMS: atom_id res chain seq x y z
N MET A 1 28.02 4.60 -5.26
CA MET A 1 27.98 3.89 -3.96
C MET A 1 27.65 4.96 -2.93
N SER A 2 26.48 4.93 -2.27
CA SER A 2 26.21 5.91 -1.21
C SER A 2 27.06 5.53 0.00
N LEU A 3 28.02 6.39 0.35
CA LEU A 3 28.96 6.19 1.47
C LEU A 3 28.23 5.77 2.76
N PHE A 4 27.09 6.38 3.06
CA PHE A 4 26.35 6.19 4.31
C PHE A 4 25.74 4.79 4.46
N VAL A 5 25.35 4.15 3.37
CA VAL A 5 24.86 2.75 3.39
C VAL A 5 25.97 1.81 3.87
N SER A 6 27.20 2.03 3.40
CA SER A 6 28.36 1.23 3.77
C SER A 6 28.86 1.54 5.20
N LEU A 7 28.87 2.82 5.60
CA LEU A 7 29.34 3.24 6.92
C LEU A 7 28.50 2.66 8.08
N ARG A 8 27.25 2.27 7.82
CA ARG A 8 26.35 1.64 8.81
C ARG A 8 26.88 0.31 9.38
N LYS A 9 27.94 -0.27 8.78
CA LYS A 9 28.58 -1.51 9.22
C LYS A 9 29.88 -1.27 10.02
N ILE A 10 30.25 -0.01 10.27
CA ILE A 10 31.52 0.36 10.90
C ILE A 10 31.26 0.85 12.34
N PRO A 11 31.81 0.14 13.36
CA PRO A 11 31.76 0.56 14.77
C PRO A 11 32.15 2.01 15.00
N GLY A 12 31.27 2.77 15.64
CA GLY A 12 31.47 4.15 16.07
C GLY A 12 30.97 5.21 15.09
N VAL A 13 30.42 4.83 13.93
CA VAL A 13 29.84 5.77 12.95
C VAL A 13 28.43 5.40 12.50
N GLU A 14 27.85 4.32 13.03
CA GLU A 14 26.57 3.78 12.59
C GLU A 14 25.41 4.76 12.83
N ASP A 15 25.38 5.42 13.98
CA ASP A 15 24.31 6.37 14.34
C ASP A 15 24.32 7.61 13.43
N LEU A 16 25.51 8.10 13.06
CA LEU A 16 25.65 9.19 12.10
C LEU A 16 25.20 8.74 10.72
N ALA A 17 25.67 7.58 10.26
CA ALA A 17 25.28 7.02 8.97
C ALA A 17 23.76 6.83 8.88
N HIS A 18 23.15 6.32 9.95
CA HIS A 18 21.71 6.13 10.09
C HIS A 18 20.94 7.45 10.00
N SER A 19 21.40 8.48 10.73
CA SER A 19 20.78 9.80 10.68
C SER A 19 20.83 10.40 9.27
N MET A 20 21.97 10.28 8.59
CA MET A 20 22.13 10.76 7.21
C MET A 20 21.25 9.98 6.23
N ILE A 21 21.14 8.66 6.39
CA ILE A 21 20.22 7.83 5.61
C ILE A 21 18.77 8.31 5.75
N LEU A 22 18.32 8.58 6.98
CA LEU A 22 16.95 9.05 7.22
C LEU A 22 16.70 10.40 6.55
N GLU A 23 17.65 11.33 6.61
CA GLU A 23 17.55 12.62 5.91
C GLU A 23 17.51 12.45 4.39
N LEU A 24 18.38 11.61 3.83
CA LEU A 24 18.38 11.33 2.39
C LEU A 24 17.08 10.68 1.93
N ALA A 25 16.53 9.75 2.70
CA ALA A 25 15.28 9.05 2.39
C ALA A 25 14.05 9.98 2.41
N ARG A 26 14.11 11.12 3.11
CA ARG A 26 13.04 12.13 3.10
C ARG A 26 13.06 13.02 1.85
N SER A 27 14.14 13.00 1.09
CA SER A 27 14.35 13.89 -0.06
C SER A 27 14.26 13.13 -1.38
N ASP A 28 13.26 13.47 -2.19
CA ASP A 28 13.08 12.91 -3.53
C ASP A 28 14.30 13.07 -4.44
N ARG A 29 15.14 14.10 -4.21
CA ARG A 29 16.39 14.32 -4.96
C ARG A 29 17.34 13.12 -4.89
N TYR A 30 17.35 12.41 -3.76
CA TYR A 30 18.33 11.34 -3.51
C TYR A 30 17.75 9.94 -3.65
N LYS A 31 16.50 9.83 -4.14
CA LYS A 31 15.79 8.54 -4.20
C LYS A 31 16.55 7.48 -4.99
N ASN A 32 17.06 7.83 -6.17
CA ASN A 32 17.79 6.88 -7.03
C ASN A 32 19.12 6.47 -6.39
N LEU A 33 19.89 7.45 -5.89
CA LEU A 33 21.20 7.19 -5.27
C LEU A 33 21.10 6.24 -4.07
N LEU A 34 20.09 6.45 -3.21
CA LEU A 34 19.91 5.64 -2.02
C LEU A 34 19.38 4.25 -2.37
N ASN A 35 18.42 4.14 -3.30
CA ASN A 35 17.91 2.88 -3.81
C ASN A 35 19.00 2.01 -4.43
N GLU A 36 19.82 2.57 -5.33
CA GLU A 36 20.95 1.87 -5.95
C GLU A 36 21.98 1.40 -4.91
N ALA A 37 22.22 2.21 -3.88
CA ALA A 37 23.14 1.85 -2.81
C ALA A 37 22.62 0.66 -1.99
N TRP A 38 21.33 0.63 -1.65
CA TRP A 38 20.69 -0.49 -0.99
C TRP A 38 20.73 -1.77 -1.83
N LEU A 39 20.40 -1.66 -3.12
CA LEU A 39 20.40 -2.80 -4.02
C LEU A 39 21.82 -3.38 -4.17
N LYS A 40 22.82 -2.52 -4.34
CA LYS A 40 24.23 -2.95 -4.42
C LYS A 40 24.73 -3.59 -3.12
N ALA A 41 24.25 -3.10 -1.98
CA ALA A 41 24.56 -3.67 -0.68
C ALA A 41 23.82 -4.99 -0.40
N GLY A 42 22.88 -5.39 -1.27
CA GLY A 42 22.06 -6.59 -1.11
C GLY A 42 21.06 -6.48 0.04
N GLU A 43 20.65 -5.26 0.42
CA GLU A 43 19.78 -5.05 1.58
C GLU A 43 18.35 -5.45 1.24
N ASN A 44 17.77 -6.39 1.97
CA ASN A 44 16.38 -6.81 1.72
C ASN A 44 15.40 -5.67 2.07
N PRO A 45 14.25 -5.52 1.37
CA PRO A 45 13.23 -4.54 1.75
C PRO A 45 12.80 -4.62 3.22
N SER A 46 12.77 -5.80 3.84
CA SER A 46 12.48 -5.93 5.28
C SER A 46 13.55 -5.29 6.18
N GLU A 47 14.82 -5.37 5.78
CA GLU A 47 15.93 -4.72 6.50
C GLU A 47 15.88 -3.22 6.28
N VAL A 48 15.69 -2.75 5.04
CA VAL A 48 15.53 -1.32 4.75
C VAL A 48 14.33 -0.73 5.51
N PHE A 49 13.23 -1.48 5.67
CA PHE A 49 12.10 -1.05 6.49
C PHE A 49 12.48 -0.79 7.95
N LYS A 50 13.34 -1.65 8.53
CA LYS A 50 13.87 -1.48 9.90
C LYS A 50 14.83 -0.31 10.00
N ILE A 51 15.75 -0.16 9.04
CA ILE A 51 16.69 0.97 8.96
C ILE A 51 15.92 2.28 8.91
N LEU A 52 14.87 2.34 8.12
CA LEU A 52 14.04 3.53 7.99
C LEU A 52 13.06 3.72 9.16
N GLN A 53 13.12 2.84 10.18
CA GLN A 53 12.30 2.89 11.39
C GLN A 53 10.79 2.95 11.10
N LEU A 54 10.36 2.35 10.00
CA LEU A 54 8.98 2.50 9.48
C LEU A 54 7.92 1.81 10.32
N LYS A 55 8.32 0.90 11.23
CA LYS A 55 7.40 0.32 12.22
C LYS A 55 6.66 1.38 13.04
N TYR A 56 7.24 2.57 13.23
CA TYR A 56 6.62 3.64 14.03
C TYR A 56 5.70 4.57 13.22
N PHE A 57 5.80 4.61 11.90
CA PHE A 57 4.91 5.46 11.08
C PHE A 57 4.86 4.99 9.62
N VAL A 58 3.85 4.18 9.30
CA VAL A 58 3.52 3.79 7.92
C VAL A 58 2.42 4.72 7.41
N SER A 59 2.71 5.50 6.37
CA SER A 59 1.74 6.42 5.77
C SER A 59 2.26 6.92 4.42
N ALA A 60 1.36 7.15 3.45
CA ALA A 60 1.69 7.87 2.21
C ALA A 60 2.17 9.32 2.47
N LYS A 61 1.87 9.89 3.64
CA LYS A 61 2.38 11.20 4.08
C LYS A 61 3.80 11.12 4.67
N ASN A 62 4.31 9.92 4.92
CA ASN A 62 5.69 9.72 5.37
C ASN A 62 6.59 9.57 4.13
N PRO A 63 7.41 10.58 3.76
CA PRO A 63 8.26 10.51 2.57
C PRO A 63 9.26 9.35 2.65
N THR A 64 9.70 8.98 3.86
CA THR A 64 10.58 7.83 4.08
C THR A 64 9.88 6.51 3.73
N PHE A 65 8.56 6.39 4.00
CA PHE A 65 7.79 5.21 3.60
C PHE A 65 7.57 5.16 2.09
N VAL A 66 7.28 6.30 1.45
CA VAL A 66 7.19 6.39 -0.02
C VAL A 66 8.52 5.98 -0.66
N HIS A 67 9.64 6.42 -0.10
CA HIS A 67 10.97 5.98 -0.54
C HIS A 67 11.16 4.46 -0.40
N TRP A 68 10.73 3.87 0.71
CA TRP A 68 10.77 2.42 0.90
C TRP A 68 9.91 1.66 -0.14
N MET A 69 8.74 2.19 -0.51
CA MET A 69 7.92 1.61 -1.59
C MET A 69 8.67 1.59 -2.92
N ARG A 70 9.32 2.71 -3.29
CA ARG A 70 10.17 2.78 -4.50
C ARG A 70 11.32 1.77 -4.46
N TYR A 71 11.98 1.66 -3.30
CA TYR A 71 13.06 0.69 -3.14
C TYR A 71 12.55 -0.75 -3.31
N THR A 72 11.41 -1.06 -2.70
CA THR A 72 10.84 -2.41 -2.72
C THR A 72 10.43 -2.82 -4.12
N ASP A 73 9.84 -1.90 -4.89
CA ASP A 73 9.50 -2.13 -6.29
C ASP A 73 10.77 -2.43 -7.12
N MET A 74 11.76 -1.53 -7.04
CA MET A 74 13.03 -1.70 -7.73
C MET A 74 13.75 -3.00 -7.33
N TYR A 75 13.72 -3.36 -6.04
CA TYR A 75 14.29 -4.62 -5.56
C TYR A 75 13.58 -5.81 -6.20
N SER A 76 12.25 -5.82 -6.22
CA SER A 76 11.48 -6.92 -6.80
C SER A 76 11.71 -7.07 -8.31
N GLU A 77 11.80 -5.96 -9.03
CA GLU A 77 12.12 -5.98 -10.47
C GLU A 77 13.54 -6.52 -10.74
N LYS A 78 14.54 -6.01 -10.01
CA LYS A 78 15.95 -6.32 -10.28
C LYS A 78 16.36 -7.70 -9.81
N THR A 79 15.78 -8.17 -8.72
CA THR A 79 16.06 -9.51 -8.19
C THR A 79 15.14 -10.58 -8.78
N ARG A 80 14.05 -10.20 -9.46
CA ARG A 80 12.97 -11.11 -9.88
C ARG A 80 12.32 -11.87 -8.72
N HIS A 81 12.42 -11.35 -7.50
CA HIS A 81 11.79 -11.91 -6.30
C HIS A 81 10.76 -10.93 -5.77
N SER A 82 9.49 -11.35 -5.75
CA SER A 82 8.43 -10.55 -5.16
C SER A 82 8.63 -10.44 -3.64
N PHE A 83 8.59 -9.23 -3.11
CA PHE A 83 8.60 -9.01 -1.66
C PHE A 83 7.14 -8.98 -1.13
N PRO A 84 6.81 -9.69 -0.04
CA PRO A 84 5.45 -9.75 0.50
C PRO A 84 5.10 -8.48 1.30
N VAL A 85 4.90 -7.36 0.60
CA VAL A 85 4.60 -6.04 1.21
C VAL A 85 3.39 -6.12 2.12
N THR A 86 2.27 -6.66 1.65
CA THR A 86 1.02 -6.75 2.41
C THR A 86 1.23 -7.49 3.73
N SER A 87 1.89 -8.65 3.72
CA SER A 87 2.16 -9.43 4.94
C SER A 87 3.01 -8.66 5.96
N LEU A 88 4.02 -7.91 5.51
CA LEU A 88 4.82 -7.07 6.40
C LEU A 88 3.97 -5.95 7.02
N LEU A 89 3.09 -5.31 6.24
CA LEU A 89 2.24 -4.23 6.70
C LEU A 89 1.16 -4.72 7.67
N THR A 90 0.50 -5.85 7.38
CA THR A 90 -0.45 -6.50 8.29
C THR A 90 0.21 -6.78 9.64
N LYS A 91 1.39 -7.42 9.64
CA LYS A 91 2.16 -7.67 10.87
C LYS A 91 2.48 -6.36 11.61
N THR A 92 2.91 -5.33 10.89
CA THR A 92 3.28 -4.05 11.49
C THR A 92 2.08 -3.34 12.12
N PHE A 93 0.91 -3.38 11.48
CA PHE A 93 -0.31 -2.81 12.05
C PHE A 93 -0.81 -3.61 13.25
N HIS A 94 -0.77 -4.93 13.16
CA HIS A 94 -1.13 -5.83 14.25
C HIS A 94 -0.27 -5.58 15.51
N GLU A 95 1.05 -5.52 15.36
CA GLU A 95 2.00 -5.24 16.46
C GLU A 95 1.77 -3.87 17.13
N ARG A 96 1.14 -2.93 16.43
CA ARG A 96 0.84 -1.59 16.95
C ARG A 96 -0.54 -1.47 17.56
N SER A 97 -1.45 -2.39 17.26
CA SER A 97 -2.80 -2.36 17.79
C SER A 97 -2.77 -2.72 19.27
N THR A 98 -2.99 -1.72 20.13
CA THR A 98 -2.99 -1.90 21.59
C THR A 98 -4.35 -2.37 22.14
N THR A 99 -5.36 -2.57 21.28
CA THR A 99 -6.73 -2.89 21.68
C THR A 99 -7.27 -4.12 20.92
N PRO A 100 -7.29 -5.31 21.55
CA PRO A 100 -7.76 -6.55 20.93
C PRO A 100 -9.27 -6.59 20.60
N LEU A 101 -10.07 -5.60 21.02
CA LEU A 101 -11.52 -5.74 21.16
C LEU A 101 -12.37 -5.14 20.02
N PHE A 102 -11.78 -4.42 19.06
CA PHE A 102 -12.57 -3.76 17.99
C PHE A 102 -11.98 -3.85 16.57
N TYR A 103 -10.84 -4.54 16.39
CA TYR A 103 -10.19 -4.67 15.09
C TYR A 103 -10.50 -6.04 14.49
N SER A 104 -11.33 -6.07 13.44
CA SER A 104 -11.45 -7.26 12.60
C SER A 104 -10.32 -7.27 11.56
N GLU A 105 -9.88 -8.47 11.17
CA GLU A 105 -8.92 -8.67 10.07
C GLU A 105 -9.31 -7.87 8.81
N LYS A 106 -10.61 -7.75 8.54
CA LYS A 106 -11.17 -6.97 7.44
C LYS A 106 -10.81 -5.48 7.53
N LEU A 107 -10.83 -4.89 8.74
CA LEU A 107 -10.52 -3.47 8.95
C LEU A 107 -9.03 -3.18 8.75
N GLU A 108 -8.15 -4.11 9.17
CA GLU A 108 -6.70 -3.99 8.97
C GLU A 108 -6.35 -4.06 7.48
N GLU A 109 -6.88 -5.06 6.77
CA GLU A 109 -6.66 -5.21 5.34
C GLU A 109 -7.19 -3.99 4.58
N ARG A 110 -8.36 -3.47 4.95
CA ARG A 110 -8.91 -2.23 4.38
C ARG A 110 -7.96 -1.04 4.56
N ASN A 111 -7.36 -0.87 5.74
CA ASN A 111 -6.38 0.21 5.96
C ASN A 111 -5.16 0.10 5.03
N ILE A 112 -4.72 -1.13 4.73
CA ILE A 112 -3.64 -1.37 3.77
C ILE A 112 -4.09 -1.01 2.35
N ALA A 113 -5.29 -1.37 1.94
CA ALA A 113 -5.84 -0.99 0.64
C ALA A 113 -5.95 0.53 0.46
N VAL A 114 -6.38 1.25 1.51
CA VAL A 114 -6.46 2.72 1.56
C VAL A 114 -5.07 3.37 1.49
N LEU A 115 -4.08 2.74 2.12
CA LEU A 115 -2.69 3.17 2.02
C LEU A 115 -2.16 3.03 0.58
N PHE A 116 -2.43 1.91 -0.09
CA PHE A 116 -2.07 1.72 -1.50
C PHE A 116 -2.81 2.70 -2.40
N GLU A 117 -4.10 2.96 -2.16
CA GLU A 117 -4.87 3.98 -2.87
C GLU A 117 -4.19 5.35 -2.77
N SER A 118 -3.79 5.73 -1.56
CA SER A 118 -3.13 7.02 -1.31
C SER A 118 -1.75 7.11 -1.99
N LEU A 119 -1.04 5.99 -2.15
CA LEU A 119 0.26 5.95 -2.83
C LEU A 119 0.16 6.13 -4.35
N LYS A 120 -1.03 5.97 -4.94
CA LYS A 120 -1.24 6.23 -6.37
C LYS A 120 -1.07 7.70 -6.76
N ALA A 121 -1.00 8.61 -5.77
CA ALA A 121 -0.68 10.02 -5.98
C ALA A 121 0.77 10.27 -6.42
N PHE A 122 1.65 9.26 -6.34
CA PHE A 122 3.04 9.35 -6.77
C PHE A 122 3.22 8.57 -8.08
N ASP A 123 3.42 9.26 -9.20
CA ASP A 123 3.50 8.64 -10.54
C ASP A 123 4.51 7.49 -10.62
N ASP A 124 5.64 7.61 -9.91
CA ASP A 124 6.71 6.61 -9.90
C ASP A 124 6.45 5.42 -8.96
N VAL A 125 5.42 5.48 -8.10
CA VAL A 125 5.01 4.40 -7.19
C VAL A 125 3.67 3.80 -7.60
N LYS A 126 2.85 4.56 -8.33
CA LYS A 126 1.49 4.21 -8.71
C LYS A 126 1.35 2.81 -9.32
N PRO A 127 2.16 2.38 -10.32
CA PRO A 127 2.01 1.04 -10.89
C PRO A 127 2.21 -0.08 -9.86
N PHE A 128 3.17 0.09 -8.96
CA PHE A 128 3.43 -0.88 -7.90
C PHE A 128 2.33 -0.88 -6.84
N ALA A 129 1.85 0.29 -6.44
CA ALA A 129 0.73 0.42 -5.50
C ALA A 129 -0.57 -0.18 -6.06
N GLU A 130 -0.89 0.06 -7.33
CA GLU A 130 -2.02 -0.54 -8.03
C GLU A 130 -1.91 -2.07 -8.05
N LYS A 131 -0.74 -2.60 -8.43
CA LYS A 131 -0.50 -4.05 -8.43
C LYS A 131 -0.74 -4.67 -7.05
N LEU A 132 -0.19 -4.08 -5.99
CA LEU A 132 -0.36 -4.60 -4.63
C LEU A 132 -1.82 -4.50 -4.15
N GLN A 133 -2.52 -3.44 -4.54
CA GLN A 133 -3.93 -3.26 -4.18
C GLN A 133 -4.82 -4.28 -4.90
N LEU A 134 -4.58 -4.56 -6.18
CA LEU A 134 -5.32 -5.60 -6.92
C LEU A 134 -5.09 -6.99 -6.31
N GLN A 135 -3.85 -7.34 -5.96
CA GLN A 135 -3.55 -8.59 -5.26
C GLN A 135 -4.29 -8.69 -3.92
N LEU A 136 -4.43 -7.57 -3.20
CA LEU A 136 -5.18 -7.52 -1.96
C LEU A 136 -6.69 -7.68 -2.20
N PHE A 137 -7.23 -7.08 -3.26
CA PHE A 137 -8.63 -7.27 -3.65
C PHE A 137 -8.92 -8.72 -4.07
N ASP A 138 -8.00 -9.37 -4.80
CA ASP A 138 -8.09 -10.79 -5.12
C ASP A 138 -8.16 -11.64 -3.85
N LYS A 139 -7.33 -11.35 -2.85
CA LYS A 139 -7.41 -12.00 -1.53
C LYS A 139 -8.77 -11.77 -0.86
N TRP A 140 -9.28 -10.53 -0.86
CA TRP A 140 -10.58 -10.21 -0.27
C TRP A 140 -11.70 -11.03 -0.87
N MET A 141 -11.73 -11.17 -2.19
CA MET A 141 -12.75 -11.91 -2.91
C MET A 141 -12.60 -13.42 -2.73
N ASN A 142 -11.40 -13.93 -2.94
CA ASN A 142 -11.17 -15.37 -3.08
C ASN A 142 -11.01 -16.06 -1.73
N GLU A 143 -10.35 -15.42 -0.77
CA GLU A 143 -10.06 -15.99 0.55
C GLU A 143 -11.06 -15.51 1.59
N LEU A 144 -11.25 -14.19 1.72
CA LEU A 144 -12.09 -13.61 2.77
C LEU A 144 -13.59 -13.61 2.42
N LYS A 145 -13.93 -13.93 1.17
CA LYS A 145 -15.29 -13.85 0.61
C LYS A 145 -15.98 -12.51 0.93
N LEU A 146 -15.18 -11.43 0.96
CA LEU A 146 -15.67 -10.09 1.17
C LEU A 146 -16.46 -9.69 -0.07
N LYS A 147 -17.57 -9.00 0.14
CA LYS A 147 -18.43 -8.49 -0.94
C LYS A 147 -18.53 -6.96 -0.86
N PRO A 148 -18.68 -6.25 -1.97
CA PRO A 148 -18.77 -4.79 -1.98
C PRO A 148 -19.82 -4.20 -1.01
N THR A 149 -21.00 -4.80 -0.91
CA THR A 149 -22.09 -4.34 -0.03
C THR A 149 -21.74 -4.34 1.45
N VAL A 150 -20.80 -5.21 1.88
CA VAL A 150 -20.30 -5.23 3.27
C VAL A 150 -19.57 -3.93 3.62
N LEU A 151 -19.01 -3.23 2.63
CA LEU A 151 -18.34 -1.94 2.81
C LEU A 151 -19.30 -0.75 2.65
N GLY A 152 -20.59 -0.99 2.40
CA GLY A 152 -21.57 0.05 2.11
C GLY A 152 -21.83 1.01 3.27
N ASP A 153 -21.83 0.50 4.51
CA ASP A 153 -22.02 1.32 5.71
C ASP A 153 -20.86 2.33 5.91
N GLU A 154 -19.67 2.02 5.40
CA GLU A 154 -18.52 2.93 5.48
C GLU A 154 -18.61 4.09 4.49
N ILE A 155 -19.14 3.86 3.27
CA ILE A 155 -19.22 4.89 2.22
C ILE A 155 -19.94 6.16 2.72
N GLU A 156 -20.98 6.00 3.53
CA GLU A 156 -21.79 7.11 4.02
C GLU A 156 -21.12 7.93 5.12
N LEU A 157 -20.14 7.33 5.80
CA LEU A 157 -19.41 7.94 6.91
C LEU A 157 -18.21 8.77 6.44
N PHE A 158 -17.75 8.56 5.21
CA PHE A 158 -16.53 9.18 4.69
C PHE A 158 -16.79 10.14 3.54
N LYS A 159 -15.88 11.11 3.38
CA LYS A 159 -15.93 12.08 2.29
C LYS A 159 -15.83 11.34 0.94
N LYS A 160 -16.71 11.71 0.00
CA LYS A 160 -16.78 11.16 -1.36
C LYS A 160 -15.45 11.14 -2.11
N ASP A 161 -14.58 12.11 -1.89
CA ASP A 161 -13.26 12.17 -2.56
C ASP A 161 -12.12 11.74 -1.64
N GLY A 162 -12.44 11.04 -0.55
CA GLY A 162 -11.48 10.52 0.40
C GLY A 162 -10.91 9.18 -0.05
N PRO A 163 -9.69 8.82 0.41
CA PRO A 163 -9.03 7.59 -0.02
C PRO A 163 -9.79 6.31 0.39
N ILE A 164 -10.63 6.37 1.43
CA ILE A 164 -11.52 5.26 1.79
C ILE A 164 -12.59 5.06 0.72
N PHE A 165 -13.26 6.13 0.31
CA PHE A 165 -14.26 6.06 -0.76
C PHE A 165 -13.65 5.52 -2.05
N SER A 166 -12.52 6.08 -2.49
CA SER A 166 -11.81 5.63 -3.69
C SER A 166 -11.37 4.17 -3.62
N THR A 167 -11.02 3.69 -2.42
CA THR A 167 -10.71 2.26 -2.21
C THR A 167 -11.93 1.38 -2.40
N ILE A 168 -13.08 1.76 -1.84
CA ILE A 168 -14.32 0.99 -1.96
C ILE A 168 -14.82 1.00 -3.40
N GLU A 169 -14.77 2.14 -4.08
CA GLU A 169 -15.08 2.26 -5.51
C GLU A 169 -14.16 1.34 -6.34
N SER A 170 -12.84 1.44 -6.15
CA SER A 170 -11.86 0.62 -6.87
C SER A 170 -12.09 -0.88 -6.65
N TYR A 171 -12.36 -1.28 -5.41
CA TYR A 171 -12.68 -2.67 -5.08
C TYR A 171 -13.97 -3.15 -5.76
N THR A 172 -15.01 -2.31 -5.76
CA THR A 172 -16.30 -2.64 -6.37
C THR A 172 -16.19 -2.80 -7.88
N LEU A 173 -15.38 -1.96 -8.53
CA LEU A 173 -15.10 -2.07 -9.97
C LEU A 173 -14.29 -3.33 -10.30
N HIS A 174 -13.27 -3.66 -9.48
CA HIS A 174 -12.50 -4.90 -9.63
C HIS A 174 -13.38 -6.14 -9.47
N PHE A 175 -14.25 -6.14 -8.46
CA PHE A 175 -15.23 -7.19 -8.21
C PHE A 175 -16.18 -7.37 -9.41
N ALA A 176 -16.71 -6.27 -9.93
CA ALA A 176 -17.57 -6.26 -11.12
C ALA A 176 -16.86 -6.81 -12.36
N GLU A 177 -15.59 -6.48 -12.56
CA GLU A 177 -14.80 -7.01 -13.68
C GLU A 177 -14.63 -8.52 -13.58
N HIS A 178 -14.31 -9.02 -12.39
CA HIS A 178 -14.13 -10.45 -12.14
C HIS A 178 -15.41 -11.26 -12.33
N GLU A 179 -16.55 -10.78 -11.80
CA GLU A 179 -17.80 -11.54 -11.83
C GLU A 179 -18.58 -11.39 -13.14
N GLY A 180 -18.54 -10.21 -13.78
CA GLY A 180 -19.41 -9.89 -14.91
C GLY A 180 -18.73 -9.20 -16.10
N GLY A 181 -17.40 -9.03 -16.05
CA GLY A 181 -16.62 -8.42 -17.11
C GLY A 181 -16.95 -6.94 -17.37
N LYS A 182 -16.48 -6.44 -18.51
CA LYS A 182 -16.52 -5.00 -18.86
C LYS A 182 -17.91 -4.38 -18.81
N ALA A 183 -18.94 -5.09 -19.26
CA ALA A 183 -20.31 -4.59 -19.26
C ALA A 183 -20.81 -4.29 -17.83
N LEU A 184 -20.44 -5.12 -16.85
CA LEU A 184 -20.80 -4.90 -15.47
C LEU A 184 -20.01 -3.74 -14.87
N VAL A 185 -18.71 -3.62 -15.20
CA VAL A 185 -17.86 -2.48 -14.80
C VAL A 185 -18.47 -1.15 -15.28
N GLU A 186 -18.87 -1.06 -16.55
CA GLU A 186 -19.49 0.15 -17.11
C GLU A 186 -20.78 0.52 -16.36
N LYS A 187 -21.63 -0.46 -16.08
CA LYS A 187 -22.87 -0.25 -15.31
C LYS A 187 -22.56 0.26 -13.91
N VAL A 188 -21.67 -0.39 -13.18
CA VAL A 188 -21.29 -0.03 -11.80
C VAL A 188 -20.63 1.35 -11.76
N GLY A 189 -19.69 1.64 -12.66
CA GLY A 189 -19.06 2.95 -12.77
C GLY A 189 -20.05 4.08 -13.05
N SER A 190 -21.07 3.82 -13.88
CA SER A 190 -22.13 4.80 -14.15
C SER A 190 -22.96 5.16 -12.91
N LEU A 191 -23.11 4.23 -11.95
CA LEU A 191 -23.84 4.45 -10.71
C LEU A 191 -23.00 5.26 -9.72
N PHE A 192 -21.71 4.97 -9.60
CA PHE A 192 -20.77 5.80 -8.83
C PHE A 192 -20.73 7.25 -9.34
N ALA A 193 -20.65 7.44 -10.66
CA ALA A 193 -20.66 8.77 -11.27
C ALA A 193 -21.93 9.58 -10.96
N LYS A 194 -23.07 8.90 -10.76
CA LYS A 194 -24.37 9.51 -10.41
C LYS A 194 -24.59 9.71 -8.91
N ASN A 195 -23.61 9.40 -8.06
CA ASN A 195 -23.73 9.35 -6.61
C ASN A 195 -24.68 8.28 -6.06
N ASP A 196 -25.01 7.26 -6.86
CA ASP A 196 -25.88 6.17 -6.45
C ASP A 196 -25.06 4.98 -5.94
N PHE A 197 -24.31 5.23 -4.86
CA PHE A 197 -23.27 4.31 -4.37
C PHE A 197 -23.84 2.99 -3.89
N ARG A 198 -24.95 3.03 -3.12
CA ARG A 198 -25.62 1.80 -2.66
C ARG A 198 -26.04 0.94 -3.83
N SER A 199 -26.63 1.52 -4.87
CA SER A 199 -26.99 0.77 -6.07
C SER A 199 -25.77 0.25 -6.82
N ALA A 200 -24.65 0.98 -6.83
CA ALA A 200 -23.40 0.52 -7.43
C ALA A 200 -22.88 -0.76 -6.76
N LEU A 201 -22.80 -0.78 -5.42
CA LEU A 201 -22.39 -1.96 -4.66
C LEU A 201 -23.31 -3.16 -4.91
N VAL A 202 -24.62 -2.93 -4.85
CA VAL A 202 -25.63 -3.98 -5.10
C VAL A 202 -25.59 -4.47 -6.54
N ALA A 203 -25.31 -3.59 -7.50
CA ALA A 203 -25.21 -3.97 -8.91
C ALA A 203 -23.99 -4.86 -9.17
N ALA A 204 -22.85 -4.60 -8.53
CA ALA A 204 -21.64 -5.40 -8.67
C ALA A 204 -21.81 -6.87 -8.24
N GLU A 205 -22.73 -7.14 -7.30
CA GLU A 205 -22.97 -8.50 -6.77
C GLU A 205 -24.10 -9.26 -7.47
N LYS A 206 -24.79 -8.65 -8.43
CA LYS A 206 -25.94 -9.23 -9.15
C LYS A 206 -25.56 -9.79 -10.53
N ALA A 207 -24.29 -10.13 -10.73
CA ALA A 207 -23.76 -10.76 -11.94
C ALA A 207 -24.40 -12.14 -12.18
#